data_AF-A0A0G1YH35-F1
#
_entry.id   AF-A0A0G1YH35-F1
#
_cell.length_a   1.000
_cell.length_b   1.000
_cell.length_c   1.000
_cell.angle_alpha   90.00
_cell.angle_beta   90.00
_cell.angle_gamma   90.00
#
_symmetry.space_group_name_H-M   'P 1'
#
loop_
_entity.id
_entity.type
_entity.pdbx_description
1 polymer ?
#
loop_
_entity_poly.entity_id
_entity_poly.type
_entity_poly.pdbx_seq_one_letter_code
_entity_poly.pdbx_strand_id
1 'polypeptide(L)' 'MPEKNKKRLILIDGNAIIHRSFHALPPLMTKKGELVNAVYGFSSTLLSVI' A
#
# COMPACT_ATOMS: atom_id res chain seq x y z
N MET A 1 -2.60 20.12 29.75
CA MET A 1 -1.46 19.18 29.63
C MET A 1 -1.39 18.74 28.17
N PRO A 2 -0.25 18.86 27.47
CA PRO A 2 -0.18 18.40 26.09
C PRO A 2 -0.31 16.88 26.07
N GLU A 3 -1.24 16.36 25.28
CA GLU A 3 -1.46 14.93 25.10
C GLU A 3 -0.16 14.28 24.60
N LYS A 4 0.31 13.27 25.34
CA LYS A 4 1.49 12.48 25.01
C LYS A 4 1.23 11.77 23.68
N ASN A 5 2.03 12.04 22.65
CA ASN A 5 1.98 11.35 21.35
C ASN A 5 1.82 9.84 21.56
N LYS A 6 0.62 9.29 21.34
CA LYS A 6 0.35 7.87 21.50
C LYS A 6 1.19 7.12 20.46
N LYS A 7 2.09 6.24 20.93
CA LYS A 7 2.82 5.34 20.03
C LYS A 7 1.78 4.47 19.30
N ARG A 8 1.70 4.60 17.98
CA ARG A 8 0.78 3.84 17.13
C ARG A 8 1.53 2.64 16.55
N LEU A 9 1.00 1.44 16.80
CA LEU A 9 1.44 0.21 16.15
C LEU A 9 0.44 -0.11 15.04
N ILE A 10 0.95 -0.38 13.83
CA ILE A 10 0.14 -0.76 12.66
C ILE A 10 0.56 -2.15 12.24
N LEU A 11 -0.40 -3.08 12.19
CA LEU A 11 -0.21 -4.43 11.64
C LEU A 11 -0.81 -4.48 10.25
N ILE A 12 -0.07 -5.03 9.30
CA ILE A 12 -0.44 -5.06 7.89
C ILE A 12 -0.51 -6.53 7.43
N ASP A 13 -1.66 -6.93 6.91
CA ASP A 13 -1.77 -8.16 6.11
C ASP A 13 -1.34 -7.85 4.66
N GLY A 14 -0.09 -8.19 4.35
CA GLY A 14 0.49 -7.92 3.04
C GLY A 14 -0.21 -8.67 1.91
N ASN A 15 -0.61 -9.92 2.15
CA ASN A 15 -1.22 -10.76 1.12
C ASN A 15 -2.57 -10.19 0.69
N ALA A 16 -3.44 -9.87 1.65
CA ALA A 16 -4.76 -9.30 1.36
C ALA A 16 -4.67 -7.93 0.66
N ILE A 17 -3.70 -7.08 1.03
CA ILE A 17 -3.55 -5.75 0.43
C ILE A 17 -2.95 -5.84 -0.99
N ILE A 18 -1.97 -6.72 -1.24
CA ILE A 18 -1.44 -6.93 -2.59
C ILE A 18 -2.53 -7.44 -3.53
N HIS A 19 -3.32 -8.44 -3.11
CA HIS A 19 -4.43 -8.96 -3.92
C HIS A 19 -5.45 -7.86 -4.25
N ARG A 20 -5.85 -7.04 -3.27
CA ARG A 20 -6.74 -5.91 -3.52
C ARG A 20 -6.12 -4.87 -4.44
N SER A 21 -4.85 -4.53 -4.25
CA SER A 21 -4.14 -3.56 -5.08
C SER A 21 -4.05 -4.01 -6.54
N PHE A 22 -3.86 -5.31 -6.78
CA PHE A 22 -3.84 -5.91 -8.11
C PHE A 22 -5.20 -5.78 -8.83
N HIS A 23 -6.31 -5.99 -8.12
CA HIS A 23 -7.65 -5.96 -8.72
C HIS A 23 -8.32 -4.58 -8.74
N ALA A 24 -7.92 -3.66 -7.85
CA ALA A 24 -8.54 -2.35 -7.72
C ALA A 24 -7.99 -1.30 -8.71
N LEU A 25 -6.74 -1.47 -9.16
CA LEU A 25 -6.08 -0.54 -10.05
C LEU A 25 -6.06 -1.07 -11.49
N PRO A 26 -6.17 -0.18 -12.50
CA PRO A 26 -5.97 -0.58 -13.89
C PRO A 26 -4.56 -1.18 -14.09
N PRO A 27 -4.32 -1.96 -15.16
CA PRO A 27 -3.00 -2.49 -15.46
C PRO A 27 -2.00 -1.34 -15.67
N LEU A 28 -1.13 -1.12 -14.69
CA LEU A 28 -0.03 -0.16 -14.75
C LEU A 28 1.22 -0.90 -15.16
N MET A 29 1.94 -0.38 -16.17
CA MET A 29 3.12 -1.04 -16.71
C MET A 29 4.32 -0.10 -16.73
N THR A 30 5.53 -0.66 -16.56
CA THR A 30 6.78 0.05 -16.84
C THR A 30 6.96 0.28 -18.34
N LYS A 31 7.93 1.09 -18.73
CA LYS A 31 8.30 1.27 -20.15
C LYS A 31 8.73 -0.03 -20.84
N LYS A 32 9.09 -1.06 -20.06
CA LYS A 32 9.47 -2.39 -20.55
C LYS A 32 8.28 -3.36 -20.58
N GLY A 33 7.08 -2.93 -20.21
CA GLY A 33 5.87 -3.75 -20.18
C GLY A 33 5.69 -4.57 -18.90
N GLU A 34 6.48 -4.32 -17.84
CA GLU A 34 6.34 -5.06 -16.58
C GLU A 34 5.14 -4.54 -15.81
N LEU A 35 4.25 -5.44 -15.37
CA LEU A 35 3.05 -5.08 -14.62
C LEU A 35 3.41 -4.69 -13.18
N VAL A 36 2.98 -3.50 -12.74
CA VAL A 36 3.37 -2.90 -11.45
C VAL A 36 2.20 -2.36 -10.63
N ASN A 37 0.95 -2.54 -11.07
CA ASN A 37 -0.24 -2.03 -10.38
C ASN A 37 -0.36 -2.54 -8.93
N ALA A 38 -0.09 -3.82 -8.68
CA ALA A 38 -0.13 -4.38 -7.33
C ALA A 38 0.89 -3.74 -6.39
N VAL A 39 2.14 -3.59 -6.85
CA VAL A 39 3.23 -3.00 -6.07
C VAL A 39 3.00 -1.51 -5.85
N TYR A 40 2.48 -0.80 -6.86
CA TYR A 40 2.10 0.60 -6.75
C TYR A 40 1.01 0.80 -5.69
N GLY A 41 -0.11 0.08 -5.79
CA GLY A 41 -1.22 0.20 -4.84
C GLY A 41 -0.86 -0.21 -3.41
N PHE A 42 -0.05 -1.26 -3.25
CA PHE A 42 0.45 -1.67 -1.95
C PHE A 42 1.32 -0.58 -1.31
N SER A 43 2.26 -0.01 -2.07
CA SER A 43 3.16 1.04 -1.60
C SER A 43 2.40 2.33 -1.25
N SER A 44 1.42 2.73 -2.07
CA SER A 44 0.53 3.86 -1.78
C SER A 44 -0.27 3.65 -0.49
N THR A 45 -0.77 2.43 -0.26
CA THR A 45 -1.49 2.09 0.98
C THR A 45 -0.57 2.22 2.18
N LEU A 46 0.67 1.70 2.09
CA LEU A 46 1.66 1.80 3.16
C LEU A 46 1.98 3.27 3.48
N LEU A 47 2.28 4.08 2.46
CA LEU A 47 2.56 5.51 2.59
C LEU A 47 1.39 6.30 3.21
N SER A 48 0.14 5.83 3.02
CA SER A 48 -1.05 6.51 3.54
C SER A 48 -1.29 6.23 5.02
N VAL A 49 -0.75 5.14 5.56
CA VAL A 49 -1.01 4.71 6.95
C VAL A 49 0.16 4.95 7.89
N ILE A 50 1.38 5.13 7.37
CA ILE A 50 2.57 5.54 8.14
C ILE A 50 2.55 7.04 8.45
#